data_AF-A0A535JZT2-F1
#
_entry.id   AF-A0A535JZT2-F1
#
_cell.length_a   1.000
_cell.length_b   1.000
_cell.length_c   1.000
_cell.angle_alpha   90.00
_cell.angle_beta   90.00
_cell.angle_gamma   90.00
#
_symmetry.space_group_name_H-M   'P 1'
#
loop_
_entity.id
_entity.type
_entity.pdbx_description
1 polymer ?
#
loop_
_entity_poly.entity_id
_entity_poly.type
_entity_poly.pdbx_seq_one_letter_code
_entity_poly.pdbx_strand_id
1 'polypeptide(L)'
;MLLVVGHPSIGAALETLLRIEDRFEVRRAQSIEQAVAGLDSWPADLALVDGVLVPTGRTEELAMPAIVLSGNPADGKRLASRFAEGRGWLRKDATAEELRAAIDRALRRRGPWAPSDRGRRLVLVAVTVAVLSILLAIAWYALRLRG
;
A
#
# COMPACT_ATOMS: atom_id res chain seq x y z
N MET A 1 2.14 -3.07 -5.09
CA MET A 1 2.89 -3.42 -3.86
C MET A 1 3.59 -4.77 -4.01
N LEU A 2 4.89 -4.83 -3.73
CA LEU A 2 5.70 -6.05 -3.84
C LEU A 2 5.85 -6.71 -2.46
N LEU A 3 5.59 -8.01 -2.37
CA LEU A 3 5.77 -8.82 -1.17
C LEU A 3 6.96 -9.75 -1.37
N VAL A 4 8.05 -9.50 -0.66
CA VAL A 4 9.29 -10.30 -0.75
C VAL A 4 9.39 -11.18 0.50
N VAL A 5 8.95 -12.43 0.39
CA VAL A 5 8.85 -13.37 1.52
C VAL A 5 9.37 -14.73 1.07
N GLY A 6 10.36 -15.25 1.80
CA GLY A 6 11.02 -16.52 1.44
C GLY A 6 10.14 -17.75 1.63
N HIS A 7 9.14 -17.66 2.52
CA HIS A 7 8.24 -18.76 2.82
C HIS A 7 6.93 -18.66 1.99
N PRO A 8 6.64 -19.64 1.12
CA PRO A 8 5.50 -19.57 0.20
C PRO A 8 4.13 -19.50 0.90
N SER A 9 3.99 -20.14 2.06
CA SER A 9 2.76 -20.13 2.87
C SER A 9 2.49 -18.77 3.52
N ILE A 10 3.52 -18.14 4.09
CA ILE A 10 3.42 -16.80 4.70
C ILE A 10 3.13 -15.75 3.63
N GLY A 11 3.78 -15.86 2.46
CA GLY A 11 3.51 -14.99 1.32
C GLY A 11 2.06 -15.06 0.85
N ALA A 12 1.47 -16.26 0.76
CA ALA A 12 0.08 -16.43 0.33
C ALA A 12 -0.93 -15.87 1.36
N ALA A 13 -0.67 -16.03 2.65
CA ALA A 13 -1.53 -15.48 3.70
C ALA A 13 -1.52 -13.93 3.70
N LEU A 14 -0.34 -13.32 3.60
CA LEU A 14 -0.19 -11.86 3.49
C LEU A 14 -0.82 -11.31 2.20
N GLU A 15 -0.61 -11.98 1.06
CA GLU A 15 -1.27 -11.61 -0.19
C GLU A 15 -2.79 -11.64 -0.05
N THR A 16 -3.35 -12.70 0.55
CA THR A 16 -4.80 -12.83 0.75
C THR A 16 -5.34 -11.70 1.62
N LEU A 17 -4.69 -11.39 2.74
CA LEU A 17 -5.09 -10.27 3.60
C LEU A 17 -5.07 -8.93 2.87
N LEU A 18 -4.01 -8.66 2.12
CA LEU A 18 -3.86 -7.40 1.38
C LEU A 18 -4.81 -7.29 0.18
N ARG A 19 -5.18 -8.41 -0.43
CA ARG A 19 -6.11 -8.46 -1.55
C ARG A 19 -7.57 -8.33 -1.11
N ILE A 20 -7.91 -8.81 0.08
CA ILE A 20 -9.24 -8.58 0.69
C ILE A 20 -9.51 -7.08 0.87
N GLU A 21 -8.47 -6.28 1.10
CA GLU A 21 -8.61 -4.83 1.19
C GLU A 21 -8.87 -4.14 -0.16
N ASP A 22 -8.78 -4.86 -1.30
CA ASP A 22 -9.05 -4.45 -2.70
C ASP A 22 -8.40 -3.12 -3.14
N ARG A 23 -7.37 -2.70 -2.43
CA ARG A 23 -6.70 -1.41 -2.59
C ARG A 23 -5.27 -1.50 -3.09
N PHE A 24 -4.71 -2.71 -3.13
CA PHE A 24 -3.32 -2.93 -3.50
C PHE A 24 -3.24 -4.09 -4.50
N GLU A 25 -2.66 -3.82 -5.67
CA GLU A 25 -2.18 -4.90 -6.52
C GLU A 25 -0.92 -5.50 -5.87
N VAL A 26 -0.93 -6.79 -5.54
CA VAL A 26 0.15 -7.47 -4.82
C VAL A 26 0.85 -8.46 -5.74
N ARG A 27 2.18 -8.42 -5.77
CA ARG A 27 3.01 -9.48 -6.40
C ARG A 27 3.96 -10.08 -5.39
N ARG A 28 4.21 -11.38 -5.51
CA ARG A 28 5.11 -12.13 -4.63
C ARG A 28 6.46 -12.36 -5.29
N ALA A 29 7.52 -12.21 -4.50
CA ALA A 29 8.86 -12.68 -4.82
C ALA A 29 9.39 -13.49 -3.62
N GLN A 30 10.12 -14.56 -3.91
CA GLN A 30 10.72 -15.44 -2.90
C GLN A 30 12.12 -14.97 -2.48
N SER A 31 12.72 -14.07 -3.25
CA SER A 31 14.01 -13.46 -2.93
C SER A 31 14.06 -12.00 -3.41
N ILE A 32 15.04 -11.26 -2.90
CA ILE A 32 15.28 -9.87 -3.30
C ILE A 32 15.71 -9.80 -4.77
N GLU A 33 16.49 -10.76 -5.25
CA GLU A 33 16.99 -10.84 -6.62
C GLU A 33 15.84 -11.10 -7.60
N GLN A 34 14.91 -12.00 -7.24
CA GLN A 34 13.71 -12.23 -8.04
C GLN A 34 12.83 -10.98 -8.08
N ALA A 35 12.72 -10.27 -6.97
CA ALA A 35 12.02 -9.00 -6.90
C ALA A 35 12.63 -7.98 -7.87
N VAL A 36 13.96 -7.81 -7.83
CA VAL A 36 14.71 -6.88 -8.70
C VAL A 36 14.56 -7.26 -10.18
N ALA A 37 14.75 -8.53 -10.53
CA ALA A 37 14.61 -9.02 -11.90
C ALA A 37 13.18 -8.83 -12.48
N GLY A 38 12.17 -8.78 -11.62
CA GLY A 38 10.77 -8.55 -12.01
C GLY A 38 10.39 -7.08 -12.18
N LEU A 39 11.19 -6.13 -11.70
CA LEU A 39 10.84 -4.71 -11.65
C LEU A 39 10.59 -4.10 -13.04
N ASP A 40 11.36 -4.52 -14.05
CA ASP A 40 11.23 -4.00 -15.42
C ASP A 40 9.85 -4.28 -16.02
N SER A 41 9.20 -5.37 -15.59
CA SER A 41 7.87 -5.76 -16.04
C SER A 41 6.74 -5.12 -15.22
N TRP A 42 7.04 -4.67 -14.00
CA TRP A 42 6.06 -4.09 -13.08
C TRP A 42 6.73 -3.32 -11.94
N PRO A 43 6.77 -1.98 -12.02
CA PRO A 43 7.36 -1.15 -10.98
C PRO A 43 6.41 -1.08 -9.77
N ALA A 44 6.85 -1.59 -8.63
CA ALA A 44 6.07 -1.55 -7.40
C ALA A 44 6.25 -0.22 -6.63
N ASP A 45 5.16 0.32 -6.09
CA ASP A 45 5.21 1.57 -5.29
C ASP A 45 5.86 1.41 -3.91
N LEU A 46 5.83 0.18 -3.37
CA LEU A 46 6.29 -0.18 -2.03
C LEU A 46 6.63 -1.67 -2.02
N ALA A 47 7.72 -2.02 -1.33
CA ALA A 47 8.13 -3.38 -1.03
C ALA A 47 7.94 -3.69 0.46
N LEU A 48 7.32 -4.83 0.77
CA LEU A 48 7.26 -5.42 2.10
C LEU A 48 8.18 -6.64 2.12
N VAL A 49 9.28 -6.57 2.88
CA VAL A 49 10.37 -7.55 2.81
C VAL A 49 10.51 -8.31 4.12
N ASP A 50 10.54 -9.64 4.08
CA ASP A 50 10.86 -10.45 5.27
C ASP A 50 12.31 -10.21 5.70
N GLY A 51 12.50 -9.82 6.96
CA GLY A 51 13.80 -9.58 7.58
C GLY A 51 14.77 -10.76 7.46
N VAL A 52 14.29 -11.99 7.28
CA VAL A 52 15.13 -13.18 7.06
C VAL A 52 15.88 -13.13 5.73
N LEU A 53 15.36 -12.43 4.72
CA LEU A 53 15.97 -12.35 3.38
C LEU A 53 16.98 -11.20 3.24
N VAL A 54 16.92 -10.24 4.16
CA VAL A 54 17.75 -9.02 4.14
C VAL A 54 19.25 -9.30 4.32
N PRO A 55 19.71 -10.26 5.14
CA PRO A 55 21.14 -10.52 5.30
C PRO A 55 21.86 -11.03 4.05
N THR A 56 21.14 -11.76 3.20
CA THR A 56 21.70 -12.44 2.02
C THR A 56 21.37 -11.74 0.71
N GLY A 57 20.38 -10.87 0.71
CA GLY A 57 19.91 -10.21 -0.50
C GLY A 57 20.51 -8.82 -0.73
N ARG A 58 20.52 -8.40 -1.99
CA ARG A 58 21.03 -7.10 -2.44
C ARG A 58 20.02 -5.99 -2.23
N THR A 59 19.87 -5.57 -0.98
CA THR A 59 18.86 -4.59 -0.54
C THR A 59 18.99 -3.21 -1.19
N GLU A 60 20.19 -2.87 -1.64
CA GLU A 60 20.57 -1.65 -2.34
C GLU A 60 20.01 -1.58 -3.78
N GLU A 61 19.74 -2.74 -4.39
CA GLU A 61 19.19 -2.81 -5.75
C GLU A 61 17.66 -2.57 -5.76
N LEU A 62 17.00 -2.59 -4.60
CA LEU A 62 15.60 -2.18 -4.47
C LEU A 62 15.46 -0.65 -4.50
N ALA A 63 15.20 -0.11 -5.70
CA ALA A 63 14.95 1.32 -5.96
C ALA A 63 13.56 1.85 -5.51
N MET A 64 12.85 1.14 -4.63
CA MET A 64 11.53 1.52 -4.16
C MET A 64 11.48 1.52 -2.64
N PRO A 65 10.56 2.29 -2.03
CA PRO A 65 10.33 2.26 -0.59
C PRO A 65 10.21 0.84 -0.06
N ALA A 66 10.93 0.52 1.02
CA ALA A 66 10.90 -0.81 1.62
C ALA A 66 10.53 -0.75 3.11
N ILE A 67 9.61 -1.61 3.54
CA ILE A 67 9.31 -1.88 4.96
C ILE A 67 9.75 -3.30 5.28
N VAL A 68 10.54 -3.45 6.35
CA VAL A 68 11.04 -4.77 6.79
C VAL A 68 10.09 -5.40 7.80
N LEU A 69 9.69 -6.65 7.57
CA LEU A 69 8.97 -7.47 8.55
C LEU A 69 9.96 -8.16 9.47
N SER A 70 9.92 -7.84 10.77
CA SER A 70 10.83 -8.40 11.77
C SER A 70 10.08 -8.94 12.98
N GLY A 71 10.64 -9.96 13.64
CA GLY A 71 10.12 -10.47 14.91
C GLY A 71 10.43 -9.56 16.10
N ASN A 72 11.46 -8.71 16.00
CA ASN A 72 11.86 -7.82 17.10
C ASN A 72 12.31 -6.42 16.62
N PRO A 73 12.26 -5.40 17.51
CA PRO A 73 12.60 -4.02 17.15
C PRO A 73 14.07 -3.78 16.80
N ALA A 74 14.99 -4.47 17.48
CA ALA A 74 16.42 -4.25 17.30
C ALA A 74 16.87 -4.68 15.89
N ASP A 75 16.46 -5.88 15.50
CA ASP A 75 16.69 -6.42 14.16
C ASP A 75 15.92 -5.63 13.12
N GLY A 76 14.67 -5.26 13.39
CA GLY A 76 13.84 -4.48 12.47
C GLY A 76 14.52 -3.17 12.07
N LYS A 77 15.01 -2.39 13.05
CA LYS A 77 15.74 -1.14 12.78
C LYS A 77 17.04 -1.38 12.01
N ARG A 78 17.84 -2.36 12.43
CA ARG A 78 19.14 -2.69 11.81
C ARG A 78 19.00 -3.18 10.37
N LEU A 79 17.94 -3.92 10.08
CA LEU A 79 17.69 -4.47 8.76
C LEU A 79 17.06 -3.42 7.84
N ALA A 80 16.15 -2.60 8.34
CA ALA A 80 15.55 -1.51 7.57
C ALA A 80 16.59 -0.48 7.10
N SER A 81 17.65 -0.22 7.87
CA SER A 81 18.72 0.69 7.48
C SER A 81 19.63 0.17 6.36
N ARG A 82 19.49 -1.08 5.93
CA ARG A 82 20.27 -1.62 4.80
C ARG A 82 19.72 -1.24 3.43
N PHE A 83 18.42 -0.91 3.38
CA PHE A 83 17.77 -0.51 2.14
C PHE A 83 18.07 0.96 1.83
N ALA A 84 18.37 1.24 0.56
CA ALA A 84 18.54 2.61 0.06
C ALA A 84 17.31 3.48 0.34
N GLU A 85 16.11 2.92 0.13
CA GLU A 85 14.82 3.56 0.45
C GLU A 85 14.10 2.90 1.65
N GLY A 86 14.84 2.54 2.70
CA GLY A 86 14.26 1.98 3.93
C GLY A 86 13.26 2.93 4.61
N ARG A 87 11.98 2.56 4.67
CA ARG A 87 10.90 3.34 5.33
C ARG A 87 10.54 2.86 6.73
N GLY A 88 11.28 1.88 7.25
CA GLY A 88 11.17 1.39 8.61
C GLY A 88 10.91 -0.11 8.67
N TRP A 89 10.35 -0.55 9.79
CA TRP A 89 10.07 -1.95 10.05
C TRP A 89 8.69 -2.11 10.68
N LEU A 90 8.14 -3.32 10.57
CA LEU A 90 6.88 -3.73 11.15
C LEU A 90 7.05 -5.10 11.81
N ARG A 91 6.33 -5.32 12.92
CA ARG A 91 6.30 -6.62 13.59
C ARG A 91 5.54 -7.65 12.73
N LYS A 92 5.96 -8.91 12.73
CA LYS A 92 5.30 -9.97 11.92
C LYS A 92 3.84 -10.25 12.33
N ASP A 93 3.51 -10.01 13.58
CA ASP A 93 2.18 -10.11 14.19
C ASP A 93 1.50 -8.73 14.34
N ALA A 94 1.95 -7.73 13.58
CA ALA A 94 1.27 -6.44 13.54
C ALA A 94 -0.18 -6.61 13.06
N THR A 95 -1.06 -5.83 13.67
CA THR A 95 -2.47 -5.78 13.28
C THR A 95 -2.62 -5.17 11.89
N ALA A 96 -3.77 -5.42 11.24
CA ALA A 96 -4.09 -4.83 9.94
C ALA A 96 -4.02 -3.29 9.98
N GLU A 97 -4.47 -2.65 11.07
CA GLU A 97 -4.43 -1.20 11.23
C GLU A 97 -2.99 -0.67 11.33
N GLU A 98 -2.10 -1.38 12.04
CA GLU A 98 -0.69 -1.03 12.14
C GLU A 98 0.04 -1.17 10.79
N LEU A 99 -0.25 -2.26 10.05
CA LEU A 99 0.25 -2.48 8.70
C LEU A 99 -0.21 -1.35 7.77
N ARG A 100 -1.49 -1.02 7.81
CA ARG A 100 -2.09 0.07 7.04
C ARG A 100 -1.44 1.42 7.34
N ALA A 101 -1.28 1.75 8.62
CA ALA A 101 -0.64 2.99 9.04
C ALA A 101 0.85 3.05 8.63
N ALA A 102 1.54 1.91 8.58
CA ALA A 102 2.92 1.82 8.11
C ALA A 102 3.01 2.05 6.59
N ILE A 103 2.15 1.40 5.80
CA ILE A 103 2.07 1.58 4.34
C ILE A 103 1.75 3.04 4.00
N ASP A 104 0.71 3.62 4.61
CA ASP A 104 0.32 5.00 4.35
C ASP A 104 1.45 5.99 4.73
N ARG A 105 2.23 5.71 5.78
CA ARG A 105 3.40 6.53 6.14
C ARG A 105 4.56 6.37 5.15
N ALA A 106 4.84 5.15 4.70
CA ALA A 106 5.91 4.87 3.76
C ALA A 106 5.66 5.54 2.40
N LEU A 107 4.43 5.49 1.91
CA LEU A 107 4.02 6.12 0.65
C LEU A 107 3.97 7.66 0.74
N ARG A 108 3.53 8.22 1.87
CA ARG A 108 3.44 9.69 2.05
C ARG A 108 4.79 10.42 2.01
N ARG A 109 5.91 9.75 2.29
CA ARG A 109 7.25 10.37 2.23
C ARG A 109 7.83 10.51 0.82
N ARG A 110 7.11 10.10 -0.24
CA ARG A 110 7.54 10.22 -1.64
C ARG A 110 7.08 11.52 -2.35
N GLY A 111 6.52 12.50 -1.64
CA GLY A 111 5.99 13.72 -2.28
C GLY A 111 4.64 13.48 -2.96
N PRO A 112 3.99 14.50 -3.56
CA PRO A 112 2.53 14.74 -3.51
C PRO A 112 1.60 13.74 -4.22
N TRP A 113 2.11 12.63 -4.73
CA TRP A 113 1.37 11.57 -5.40
C TRP A 113 1.18 10.38 -4.47
N ALA A 114 0.58 10.62 -3.31
CA ALA A 114 -0.27 9.60 -2.72
C ALA A 114 -1.45 9.36 -3.69
N PRO A 115 -2.00 8.15 -3.85
CA PRO A 115 -3.36 7.99 -4.36
C PRO A 115 -4.25 8.72 -3.38
N SER A 116 -4.45 10.00 -3.66
CA SER A 116 -4.91 10.91 -2.66
C SER A 116 -6.36 10.54 -2.35
N ASP A 117 -6.68 10.42 -1.07
CA ASP A 117 -8.07 10.49 -0.57
C ASP A 117 -8.82 11.72 -1.14
N ARG A 118 -8.12 12.67 -1.77
CA ARG A 118 -8.65 13.77 -2.58
C ARG A 118 -9.47 13.28 -3.78
N GLY A 119 -9.05 12.23 -4.50
CA GLY A 119 -9.85 11.67 -5.61
C GLY A 119 -11.16 11.07 -5.11
N ARG A 120 -11.10 10.27 -4.04
CA ARG A 120 -12.30 9.70 -3.39
C ARG A 120 -13.19 10.79 -2.80
N ARG A 121 -12.64 11.81 -2.14
CA ARG A 121 -13.40 12.96 -1.61
C ARG A 121 -14.01 13.82 -2.73
N LEU A 122 -13.30 14.04 -3.84
CA LEU A 122 -13.82 14.78 -4.99
C LEU A 122 -14.96 14.02 -5.66
N VAL A 123 -14.84 12.70 -5.80
CA VAL A 123 -15.94 11.85 -6.30
C VAL A 123 -17.12 11.91 -5.33
N LEU A 124 -16.89 11.83 -4.02
CA LEU A 124 -17.95 11.91 -3.01
C LEU A 124 -18.66 13.29 -3.02
N VAL A 125 -17.89 14.37 -3.15
CA VAL A 125 -18.42 15.74 -3.28
C VAL A 125 -19.19 15.89 -4.60
N ALA A 126 -18.66 15.40 -5.72
CA ALA A 126 -19.33 15.45 -7.01
C ALA A 126 -20.64 14.67 -7.01
N VAL A 127 -20.66 13.47 -6.42
CA VAL A 127 -21.87 12.67 -6.24
C VAL A 127 -22.87 13.40 -5.34
N THR A 128 -22.42 13.99 -4.24
CA THR A 128 -23.30 14.73 -3.32
C THR A 128 -23.93 15.95 -4.01
N VAL A 129 -23.14 16.71 -4.76
CA VAL A 129 -23.63 17.87 -5.53
C VAL A 129 -24.60 17.43 -6.63
N ALA A 130 -24.32 16.33 -7.32
CA ALA A 130 -25.21 15.78 -8.35
C ALA A 130 -26.56 15.36 -7.75
N VAL A 131 -26.55 14.63 -6.63
CA VAL A 131 -27.77 14.22 -5.91
C VAL A 131 -28.56 15.44 -5.46
N LEU A 132 -27.90 16.45 -4.87
CA LEU A 132 -28.56 17.67 -4.42
C LEU A 132 -29.22 18.42 -5.60
N SER A 133 -28.54 18.48 -6.74
CA SER A 133 -29.04 19.13 -7.96
C SER A 133 -30.28 18.42 -8.52
N ILE A 134 -30.28 17.09 -8.51
CA ILE A 134 -31.42 16.27 -8.93
C ILE A 134 -32.63 16.50 -8.01
N LEU A 135 -32.42 16.52 -6.70
CA LEU A 135 -33.49 16.79 -5.73
C LEU A 135 -34.11 18.17 -5.91
N LEU A 136 -33.29 19.19 -6.16
CA LEU A 136 -33.74 20.56 -6.47
C LEU A 136 -34.55 20.61 -7.78
N ALA A 137 -34.10 19.91 -8.83
CA ALA A 137 -34.82 19.83 -10.09
C ALA A 137 -36.19 19.16 -9.94
N ILE A 138 -36.27 18.07 -9.15
CA ILE A 138 -37.53 17.37 -8.87
C ILE A 138 -38.48 18.28 -8.07
N ALA A 139 -37.97 18.95 -7.02
CA ALA A 139 -38.76 19.87 -6.21
C ALA A 139 -39.31 21.03 -7.06
N TRP A 140 -38.48 21.62 -7.92
CA TRP A 140 -38.89 22.67 -8.86
C TRP A 140 -39.98 22.18 -9.82
N TYR A 141 -39.81 20.98 -10.39
CA TYR A 141 -40.78 20.41 -11.32
C TYR A 141 -42.12 20.11 -10.63
N ALA A 142 -42.08 19.61 -9.39
CA ALA A 142 -43.27 19.36 -8.58
C ALA A 142 -44.00 20.66 -8.19
N LEU A 143 -43.26 21.74 -7.91
CA LEU A 143 -43.83 23.07 -7.67
C LEU A 143 -44.49 23.64 -8.94
N ARG A 144 -43.84 23.46 -10.11
CA ARG A 144 -44.37 23.91 -11.39
C ARG A 144 -45.60 23.13 -11.87
N LEU A 145 -45.75 21.86 -11.48
CA LEU A 145 -46.93 21.05 -11.78
C LEU A 145 -48.10 21.31 -10.82
N ARG A 146 -47.87 22.03 -9.73
CA ARG A 146 -48.88 22.34 -8.69
C ARG A 146 -49.44 23.77 -8.77
N GLY A 147 -48.89 24.62 -9.63
CA GLY A 147 -49.41 25.95 -9.95
C GLY A 147 -49.92 25.98 -11.38
#